data_AF-A0A9P8KU89-F1
#
_entry.id   AF-A0A9P8KU89-F1
#
_cell.length_a   1.000
_cell.length_b   1.000
_cell.length_c   1.000
_cell.angle_alpha   90.00
_cell.angle_beta   90.00
_cell.angle_gamma   90.00
#
_symmetry.space_group_name_H-M   'P 1'
#
loop_
_entity.id
_entity.type
_entity.pdbx_description
1 polymer ?
#
loop_
_entity_poly.entity_id
_entity_poly.type
_entity_poly.pdbx_seq_one_letter_code
_entity_poly.pdbx_strand_id
1 'polypeptide(L)'
;MVWIHGGAFVFGSGALPNSSVGQFAKQGVILVAFNYRLGRLGFFAFPALSDEHPEELKGNYAYMDQIAALKWVQENIAAFGGDPKNVTIF
;
A
#
# COMPACT_ATOMS: atom_id res chain seq x y z
N MET A 1 -6.68 7.78 7.53
CA MET A 1 -5.52 8.14 6.68
C MET A 1 -4.73 6.89 6.36
N VAL A 2 -4.22 6.77 5.14
CA VAL A 2 -3.43 5.63 4.67
C VAL A 2 -2.04 6.14 4.31
N TRP A 3 -1.01 5.60 4.96
CA TRP A 3 0.37 5.98 4.72
C TRP A 3 1.04 4.99 3.78
N ILE A 4 1.61 5.48 2.68
CA ILE A 4 2.42 4.68 1.75
C ILE A 4 3.87 5.09 1.92
N HIS A 5 4.68 4.21 2.51
CA HIS A 5 6.07 4.53 2.76
C HIS A 5 6.83 4.79 1.44
N GLY A 6 7.78 5.74 1.49
CA GLY A 6 8.72 5.99 0.39
C GLY A 6 9.87 4.96 0.36
N GLY A 7 11.02 5.40 -0.15
CA GLY A 7 12.21 4.55 -0.34
C GLY A 7 12.45 4.15 -1.80
N ALA A 8 11.99 4.99 -2.74
CA ALA A 8 12.23 4.89 -4.18
C ALA A 8 11.91 3.50 -4.76
N PHE A 9 10.90 2.83 -4.20
CA PHE A 9 10.49 1.47 -4.56
C PHE A 9 11.55 0.38 -4.34
N VAL A 10 12.66 0.67 -3.68
CA VAL A 10 13.77 -0.30 -3.50
C VAL A 10 14.02 -0.66 -2.04
N PHE A 11 13.58 0.16 -1.10
CA PHE A 11 13.58 -0.13 0.33
C PHE A 11 12.38 0.54 1.02
N GLY A 12 12.21 0.26 2.31
CA GLY A 12 11.15 0.84 3.13
C GLY A 12 10.27 -0.23 3.78
N SER A 13 9.40 0.19 4.69
CA SER A 13 8.43 -0.69 5.34
C SER A 13 7.30 0.13 5.96
N GLY A 14 6.10 -0.43 5.97
CA GLY A 14 4.97 0.12 6.74
C GLY A 14 5.18 0.04 8.25
N ALA A 15 6.17 -0.71 8.73
CA ALA A 15 6.56 -0.78 10.13
C ALA A 15 7.63 0.25 10.52
N LEU A 16 8.15 1.04 9.56
CA LEU A 16 9.13 2.07 9.89
C LEU A 16 8.53 3.04 10.93
N PRO A 17 9.27 3.39 11.99
CA PRO A 17 8.79 4.32 13.00
C PRO A 17 8.45 5.64 12.33
N ASN A 18 7.16 5.92 12.21
CA ASN A 18 6.69 7.22 11.80
C ASN A 18 6.29 7.98 13.07
N SER A 19 7.10 8.98 13.43
CA SER A 19 6.90 9.84 14.60
C SER A 19 5.52 10.52 14.60
N SER A 20 4.87 10.63 13.44
CA SER A 20 3.53 11.18 13.28
C SER A 20 2.41 10.19 13.64
N VAL A 21 2.64 8.86 13.67
CA VAL A 21 1.60 7.85 13.98
C VAL A 21 0.94 8.14 15.31
N GLY A 22 1.74 8.33 16.35
CA GLY A 22 1.25 8.60 17.70
C GLY A 22 0.55 9.96 17.82
N GLN A 23 0.86 10.93 16.95
CA GLN A 23 0.23 12.25 16.97
C GLN A 23 -1.13 12.24 16.28
N PHE A 24 -1.26 11.56 15.14
CA PHE A 24 -2.54 11.41 14.45
C PHE A 24 -3.55 10.61 15.27
N ALA A 25 -3.11 9.51 15.90
CA ALA A 25 -3.98 8.71 16.76
C ALA A 25 -4.57 9.55 17.92
N LYS A 26 -3.77 10.44 18.52
CA LYS A 26 -4.24 11.36 19.58
C LYS A 26 -5.27 12.40 19.09
N GLN A 27 -5.31 12.67 17.79
CA GLN A 27 -6.29 13.56 17.16
C GLN A 27 -7.54 12.81 16.67
N GLY A 28 -7.71 11.53 17.05
CA GLY A 28 -8.85 10.71 16.66
C GLY A 28 -8.77 10.18 15.23
N VAL A 29 -7.59 10.20 14.61
CA VAL A 29 -7.38 9.67 13.26
C VAL A 29 -7.00 8.19 13.32
N ILE A 30 -7.66 7.38 12.49
CA ILE A 30 -7.20 6.02 12.19
C ILE A 30 -6.10 6.10 11.14
N LEU A 31 -4.92 5.58 11.48
CA LEU A 31 -3.80 5.46 10.57
C LEU A 31 -3.62 4.00 10.14
N VAL A 32 -3.61 3.77 8.83
CA VAL A 32 -3.29 2.47 8.23
C VAL A 32 -1.95 2.56 7.52
N ALA A 33 -1.03 1.67 7.87
CA ALA A 33 0.24 1.48 7.20
C ALA A 33 0.36 0.02 6.76
N PHE A 34 1.00 -0.21 5.61
CA PHE A 34 1.13 -1.54 5.02
C PHE A 34 2.45 -1.67 4.25
N ASN A 35 2.80 -2.90 3.88
CA ASN A 35 3.94 -3.18 3.00
C ASN A 35 3.43 -3.43 1.58
N TYR A 36 4.21 -3.00 0.60
CA TYR A 36 4.06 -3.37 -0.81
C TYR A 36 5.38 -3.96 -1.32
N ARG A 37 5.34 -4.77 -2.38
CA ARG A 37 6.55 -5.37 -2.94
C ARG A 37 7.53 -4.31 -3.44
N LEU A 38 8.83 -4.58 -3.26
CA LEU A 38 9.92 -3.66 -3.59
C LEU A 38 10.89 -4.28 -4.61
N GLY A 39 11.69 -3.42 -5.23
CA GLY A 39 12.73 -3.76 -6.18
C GLY A 39 12.21 -4.66 -7.29
N ARG A 40 12.98 -5.71 -7.59
CA ARG A 40 12.60 -6.69 -8.64
C ARG A 40 11.27 -7.38 -8.32
N LEU A 41 10.96 -7.66 -7.06
CA LEU A 41 9.69 -8.31 -6.72
C LEU A 41 8.48 -7.40 -6.97
N GLY A 42 8.66 -6.08 -6.92
CA GLY A 42 7.60 -5.12 -7.21
C GLY A 42 7.47 -4.74 -8.69
N PHE A 43 8.57 -4.80 -9.46
CA PHE A 43 8.64 -4.17 -10.78
C PHE A 43 9.30 -5.02 -11.89
N PHE A 44 9.58 -6.29 -11.64
CA PHE A 44 10.17 -7.16 -12.66
C PHE A 44 9.13 -7.55 -13.72
N ALA A 45 9.46 -7.28 -14.98
CA ALA A 45 8.68 -7.66 -16.16
C ALA A 45 9.61 -8.15 -17.26
N PHE A 46 10.03 -9.41 -17.17
CA PHE A 46 10.80 -10.05 -18.22
C PHE A 46 9.85 -10.60 -19.31
N PRO A 47 10.21 -10.52 -20.61
CA PRO A 47 9.31 -10.94 -21.70
C PRO A 47 8.74 -12.36 -21.55
N ALA A 48 9.55 -13.32 -21.08
CA ALA A 48 9.08 -14.69 -20.89
C ALA A 48 7.91 -14.82 -19.88
N LEU A 49 7.78 -13.88 -18.92
CA LEU A 49 6.64 -13.87 -18.00
C LEU A 49 5.35 -13.43 -18.68
N SER A 50 5.45 -12.57 -19.70
CA SER A 50 4.32 -12.16 -20.52
C SER A 50 3.92 -13.28 -21.49
N ASP A 51 4.89 -14.04 -22.01
CA ASP A 51 4.61 -15.20 -22.86
C ASP A 51 3.89 -16.33 -22.09
N GLU A 52 4.24 -16.54 -20.82
CA GLU A 52 3.61 -17.55 -19.95
C GLU A 52 2.18 -17.14 -19.53
N HIS A 53 1.96 -15.87 -19.23
CA HIS A 53 0.65 -15.33 -18.81
C HIS A 53 0.33 -14.00 -19.51
N PRO A 54 -0.17 -14.04 -20.76
CA PRO A 54 -0.40 -12.84 -21.58
C PRO A 54 -1.44 -11.87 -21.01
N GLU A 55 -2.43 -12.39 -20.29
CA GLU A 55 -3.56 -11.61 -19.77
C GLU A 55 -3.24 -10.91 -18.44
N GLU A 56 -2.12 -11.26 -17.81
CA GLU A 56 -1.77 -10.74 -16.48
C GLU A 56 -0.93 -9.46 -16.61
N LEU A 57 -1.32 -8.42 -15.87
CA LEU A 57 -0.56 -7.18 -15.79
C LEU A 57 0.81 -7.43 -15.14
N LYS A 58 1.89 -7.19 -15.88
CA LYS A 58 3.28 -7.37 -15.42
C LYS A 58 3.94 -6.05 -15.02
N GLY A 59 4.96 -6.14 -14.17
CA GLY A 59 5.91 -5.04 -13.93
C GLY A 59 5.45 -3.92 -13.00
N ASN A 60 4.22 -3.95 -12.49
CA ASN A 60 3.70 -2.95 -11.55
C ASN A 60 3.07 -3.59 -10.31
N TYR A 61 3.58 -4.75 -9.91
CA TYR A 61 3.11 -5.51 -8.76
C TYR A 61 3.07 -4.69 -7.47
N ALA A 62 4.03 -3.80 -7.26
CA ALA A 62 4.02 -2.87 -6.12
C ALA A 62 2.78 -1.97 -6.09
N TYR A 63 2.36 -1.44 -7.25
CA TYR A 63 1.14 -0.66 -7.35
C TYR A 63 -0.12 -1.53 -7.22
N MET A 64 -0.07 -2.77 -7.72
CA MET A 64 -1.17 -3.72 -7.53
C MET A 64 -1.37 -4.04 -6.04
N ASP A 65 -0.28 -4.17 -5.28
CA ASP A 65 -0.33 -4.36 -3.83
C ASP A 65 -0.92 -3.13 -3.13
N GLN A 66 -0.52 -1.92 -3.54
CA GLN A 66 -1.08 -0.67 -3.00
C GLN A 66 -2.58 -0.55 -3.29
N ILE A 67 -3.02 -0.87 -4.52
CA ILE A 67 -4.44 -0.90 -4.89
C ILE A 67 -5.20 -1.93 -4.07
N ALA A 68 -4.63 -3.13 -3.88
CA ALA A 68 -5.24 -4.17 -3.06
C ALA A 68 -5.38 -3.73 -1.59
N ALA A 69 -4.36 -3.09 -1.02
CA ALA A 69 -4.44 -2.53 0.32
C ALA A 69 -5.50 -1.42 0.44
N LEU A 70 -5.61 -0.53 -0.55
CA LEU A 70 -6.63 0.53 -0.57
C LEU A 70 -8.05 -0.04 -0.69
N LYS A 71 -8.25 -1.08 -1.51
CA LYS A 71 -9.53 -1.81 -1.57
C LYS A 71 -9.86 -2.44 -0.22
N TRP A 72 -8.88 -3.08 0.42
CA TRP A 72 -9.06 -3.65 1.75
C TRP A 72 -9.46 -2.57 2.76
N VAL A 73 -8.79 -1.41 2.76
CA VAL A 73 -9.18 -0.27 3.63
C VAL A 73 -10.61 0.14 3.33
N GLN A 74 -10.98 0.31 2.06
CA GLN A 74 -12.32 0.71 1.69
C GLN A 74 -13.40 -0.28 2.17
N GLU A 75 -13.13 -1.57 2.09
CA GLU A 75 -14.07 -2.62 2.49
C GLU A 75 -14.15 -2.80 4.02
N ASN A 76 -13.07 -2.51 4.76
CA ASN A 76 -12.93 -2.96 6.14
C ASN A 76 -12.82 -1.83 7.17
N ILE A 77 -12.47 -0.59 6.78
CA ILE A 77 -12.12 0.46 7.77
C ILE A 77 -13.27 0.83 8.71
N ALA A 78 -14.52 0.64 8.27
CA ALA A 78 -15.71 0.84 9.09
C ALA A 78 -15.71 -0.04 10.35
N ALA A 79 -15.18 -1.27 10.27
CA ALA A 79 -15.08 -2.18 11.41
C ALA A 79 -14.09 -1.69 12.49
N PHE A 80 -13.19 -0.76 12.14
CA PHE A 80 -12.25 -0.12 13.05
C PHE A 80 -12.74 1.26 13.52
N GLY A 81 -13.95 1.66 13.16
CA GLY A 81 -14.54 2.96 13.49
C GLY A 81 -14.19 4.09 12.51
N GLY A 82 -13.64 3.78 11.33
CA GLY A 82 -13.33 4.77 10.31
C GLY A 82 -14.47 5.00 9.31
N ASP A 83 -14.43 6.11 8.59
CA ASP A 83 -15.35 6.39 7.48
C ASP A 83 -14.69 6.01 6.14
N PRO A 84 -15.21 4.99 5.42
CA PRO A 84 -14.70 4.61 4.10
C PRO A 84 -14.75 5.75 3.05
N LYS A 85 -15.65 6.73 3.21
CA LYS A 85 -15.76 7.89 2.32
C LYS A 85 -14.82 9.04 2.66
N ASN A 86 -14.08 8.94 3.77
CA ASN A 86 -13.16 9.96 4.26
C ASN A 86 -11.74 9.38 4.45
N VAL A 87 -11.16 8.93 3.34
CA VAL A 87 -9.82 8.34 3.32
C VAL A 87 -8.85 9.27 2.57
N THR A 88 -7.79 9.68 3.26
CA THR A 88 -6.68 10.45 2.68
C THR A 88 -5.42 9.60 2.60
N ILE A 89 -4.78 9.59 1.42
CA ILE A 89 -3.47 8.96 1.17
C ILE A 89 -2.36 10.01 1.30
N PHE A 90 -1.21 9.64 1.88
CA PHE A 90 -0.03 10.51 2.01
C PHE A 90 1.28 9.72 2.13
#